data_AF-A0A1X6Y9A1-F1
#
_entry.id   AF-A0A1X6Y9A1-F1
#
_cell.length_a   1.000
_cell.length_b   1.000
_cell.length_c   1.000
_cell.angle_alpha   90.00
_cell.angle_beta   90.00
_cell.angle_gamma   90.00
#
_symmetry.space_group_name_H-M   'P 1'
#
loop_
_entity.id
_entity.type
_entity.pdbx_description
1 polymer ?
#
loop_
_entity_poly.entity_id
_entity_poly.type
_entity_poly.pdbx_seq_one_letter_code
_entity_poly.pdbx_strand_id
1 'polypeptide(L)'
;MTDKAEPPAGGLSRSADPRSSGRRRGAERWSSRIRPLALGLTLPLLLSGCTDMADLFGPKGPPQESLRPVPRTETAARPEVASVESRLLAAYYAEAQTRDLAAGLLRQDGGGDAEAAHDRDDLVRNFERIAFYSEHRPGAGLAAGDGMPGQLLRWQQPVRMRVTFGTSVDEATRDDDRAVLRGYARRLAHATGHSIGLGTGPGGNFHVLVMGEDDREEAIAELRSLVPNLSASTRNTLRTLPRDIPCLVMGFAAAGNPATYDLAVALVRAELPELMRRACFHEEIAQGLGLRNDSRAARPSIFNDDGEFALLTAQDEMMLEILYDSRLRPGMSLDEAHPIIEQIAAELMPEVTADASTL
;
A
#
# COMPACT_ATOMS: atom_id res chain seq x y z
N MET A 1 70.18 25.44 -24.15
CA MET A 1 69.99 26.69 -23.39
C MET A 1 68.92 26.44 -22.34
N THR A 2 69.16 26.82 -21.08
CA THR A 2 68.20 26.96 -19.95
C THR A 2 67.28 25.75 -19.68
N ASP A 3 67.48 24.81 -18.74
CA ASP A 3 68.11 24.77 -17.38
C ASP A 3 67.15 25.09 -16.20
N LYS A 4 67.02 24.12 -15.24
CA LYS A 4 66.48 24.20 -13.84
C LYS A 4 64.98 24.48 -13.58
N ALA A 5 64.37 24.15 -12.42
CA ALA A 5 64.63 23.17 -11.33
C ALA A 5 63.46 23.11 -10.30
N GLU A 6 63.40 22.06 -9.47
CA GLU A 6 62.71 21.95 -8.16
C GLU A 6 63.58 22.52 -6.98
N PRO A 7 63.20 22.48 -5.67
CA PRO A 7 61.90 22.48 -4.96
C PRO A 7 61.85 23.72 -3.98
N PRO A 8 61.69 23.72 -2.62
CA PRO A 8 60.94 22.90 -1.64
C PRO A 8 60.11 23.65 -0.52
N ALA A 9 59.21 22.89 0.13
CA ALA A 9 58.81 22.87 1.57
C ALA A 9 58.56 24.13 2.45
N GLY A 10 57.49 24.08 3.27
CA GLY A 10 57.47 24.60 4.66
C GLY A 10 56.19 25.32 5.15
N GLY A 11 55.70 25.01 6.37
CA GLY A 11 54.71 25.84 7.11
C GLY A 11 53.81 25.11 8.12
N LEU A 12 53.91 25.44 9.42
CA LEU A 12 53.17 24.83 10.56
C LEU A 12 52.23 25.84 11.27
N SER A 13 51.48 25.37 12.28
CA SER A 13 50.77 26.14 13.35
C SER A 13 49.35 26.65 12.97
N ARG A 14 48.29 26.69 13.81
CA ARG A 14 48.03 26.56 15.28
C ARG A 14 46.66 25.87 15.49
N SER A 15 46.40 24.91 16.38
CA SER A 15 46.26 24.94 17.85
C SER A 15 45.23 25.94 18.44
N ALA A 16 44.02 25.47 18.82
CA ALA A 16 43.18 26.05 19.90
C ALA A 16 41.97 25.14 20.29
N ASP A 17 42.11 24.38 21.37
CA ASP A 17 41.02 24.09 22.36
C ASP A 17 41.02 25.30 23.37
N PRO A 18 40.06 25.58 24.29
CA PRO A 18 39.12 24.63 24.90
C PRO A 18 37.70 25.09 25.33
N ARG A 19 36.91 24.07 25.69
CA ARG A 19 35.85 23.98 26.73
C ARG A 19 35.47 25.24 27.56
N SER A 20 34.15 25.49 27.63
CA SER A 20 33.40 25.94 28.83
C SER A 20 31.96 25.40 28.72
N SER A 21 31.28 24.75 29.68
CA SER A 21 31.11 24.83 31.15
C SER A 21 29.95 25.74 31.61
N GLY A 22 28.86 25.16 32.13
CA GLY A 22 27.70 25.87 32.74
C GLY A 22 26.35 25.35 32.21
N ARG A 23 25.60 24.42 32.81
CA ARG A 23 25.15 24.14 34.20
C ARG A 23 23.88 24.94 34.62
N ARG A 24 22.86 24.20 35.08
CA ARG A 24 21.61 24.61 35.81
C ARG A 24 20.43 25.01 34.90
N ARG A 25 19.32 24.22 34.89
CA ARG A 25 18.16 24.17 35.83
C ARG A 25 17.21 25.36 35.66
N GLY A 26 15.95 25.05 35.30
CA GLY A 26 14.83 25.98 35.33
C GLY A 26 13.53 25.22 35.06
N ALA A 27 12.91 24.67 36.10
CA ALA A 27 11.58 24.08 36.02
C ALA A 27 10.60 25.06 36.66
N GLU A 28 9.66 25.59 35.88
CA GLU A 28 8.60 26.44 36.41
C GLU A 28 7.22 25.86 36.11
N ARG A 29 6.48 25.60 37.20
CA ARG A 29 5.09 25.19 37.20
C ARG A 29 4.25 26.46 37.15
N TRP A 30 3.33 26.56 36.21
CA TRP A 30 2.25 27.55 36.31
C TRP A 30 1.04 26.94 37.03
N SER A 31 0.54 27.66 38.03
CA SER A 31 -0.55 27.20 38.90
C SER A 31 -1.40 28.35 39.43
N SER A 32 -2.69 28.32 39.14
CA SER A 32 -3.75 29.15 39.75
C SER A 32 -5.10 28.45 39.47
N ARG A 33 -5.68 27.71 40.41
CA ARG A 33 -6.51 28.13 41.57
C ARG A 33 -7.82 28.82 41.14
N ILE A 34 -8.96 28.09 41.10
CA ILE A 34 -9.97 27.89 42.18
C ILE A 34 -11.02 29.03 42.22
N ARG A 35 -12.22 28.83 41.62
CA ARG A 35 -13.56 28.54 42.24
C ARG A 35 -14.26 29.78 42.90
N PRO A 36 -15.50 29.69 43.42
CA PRO A 36 -16.79 29.72 42.69
C PRO A 36 -17.77 30.77 43.28
N LEU A 37 -19.03 30.86 42.82
CA LEU A 37 -20.19 31.13 43.71
C LEU A 37 -21.55 30.80 43.04
N ALA A 38 -22.63 30.74 43.83
CA ALA A 38 -23.97 30.24 43.45
C ALA A 38 -25.12 31.00 44.16
N LEU A 39 -26.38 30.57 43.91
CA LEU A 39 -27.68 31.07 44.44
C LEU A 39 -28.10 32.49 43.94
N GLY A 40 -29.38 32.86 43.85
CA GLY A 40 -30.69 32.17 44.05
C GLY A 40 -31.83 33.18 43.74
N LEU A 41 -32.91 32.85 43.02
CA LEU A 41 -34.16 32.16 43.43
C LEU A 41 -35.27 33.12 43.95
N THR A 42 -36.52 32.78 43.62
CA THR A 42 -37.85 33.33 44.02
C THR A 42 -38.50 34.41 43.13
N LEU A 43 -39.84 34.59 43.05
CA LEU A 43 -41.08 33.76 42.97
C LEU A 43 -42.28 34.79 42.84
N PRO A 44 -43.59 34.44 42.92
CA PRO A 44 -44.56 34.46 41.82
C PRO A 44 -45.67 35.54 41.93
N LEU A 45 -46.65 35.53 41.00
CA LEU A 45 -48.04 35.89 41.32
C LEU A 45 -49.07 35.20 40.40
N LEU A 46 -50.28 34.99 40.95
CA LEU A 46 -51.39 34.18 40.44
C LEU A 46 -52.46 35.01 39.71
N LEU A 47 -53.27 34.36 38.86
CA LEU A 47 -54.72 34.52 38.60
C LEU A 47 -55.09 33.54 37.45
N SER A 48 -55.87 32.47 37.65
CA SER A 48 -57.33 32.39 37.87
C SER A 48 -58.18 32.42 36.59
N GLY A 49 -58.81 31.26 36.27
CA GLY A 49 -60.14 31.17 35.67
C GLY A 49 -60.30 31.39 34.15
N CYS A 50 -60.65 30.33 33.43
CA CYS A 50 -61.99 30.14 32.82
C CYS A 50 -61.98 28.99 31.80
N THR A 51 -62.96 28.10 31.90
CA THR A 51 -63.33 27.15 30.86
C THR A 51 -64.20 27.84 29.82
N ASP A 52 -63.85 27.80 28.53
CA ASP A 52 -64.87 27.92 27.48
C ASP A 52 -64.43 27.36 26.11
N MET A 53 -65.20 26.37 25.65
CA MET A 53 -65.81 26.26 24.31
C MET A 53 -65.02 26.82 23.10
N ALA A 54 -64.14 26.00 22.52
CA ALA A 54 -63.54 26.25 21.20
C ALA A 54 -63.76 25.08 20.22
N ASP A 55 -64.94 24.48 20.23
CA ASP A 55 -65.27 23.28 19.43
C ASP A 55 -66.57 23.44 18.60
N LEU A 56 -66.91 24.68 18.21
CA LEU A 56 -68.16 25.00 17.50
C LEU A 56 -68.02 25.78 16.18
N PHE A 57 -66.89 26.42 15.87
CA PHE A 57 -66.73 27.20 14.63
C PHE A 57 -65.34 27.06 13.99
N GLY A 58 -65.04 25.88 13.44
CA GLY A 58 -63.94 25.65 12.49
C GLY A 58 -64.50 25.24 11.12
N PRO A 59 -64.06 25.83 9.99
CA PRO A 59 -64.67 25.58 8.70
C PRO A 59 -64.40 24.16 8.18
N LYS A 60 -65.47 23.44 7.82
CA LYS A 60 -65.41 22.19 7.03
C LYS A 60 -65.00 22.50 5.58
N GLY A 61 -63.72 22.76 5.36
CA GLY A 61 -63.10 22.59 4.04
C GLY A 61 -62.64 21.13 3.85
N PRO A 62 -62.64 20.60 2.61
CA PRO A 62 -61.89 19.37 2.34
C PRO A 62 -60.40 19.59 2.64
N PRO A 63 -59.63 18.56 3.02
CA PRO A 63 -58.21 18.71 3.30
C PRO A 63 -57.48 19.25 2.07
N GLN A 64 -56.94 20.47 2.16
CA GLN A 64 -56.07 20.99 1.13
C GLN A 64 -54.71 20.32 1.23
N GLU A 65 -54.45 19.44 0.27
CA GLU A 65 -53.17 18.77 0.08
C GLU A 65 -52.07 19.82 -0.11
N SER A 66 -51.23 20.00 0.92
CA SER A 66 -50.22 21.04 0.87
C SER A 66 -49.08 20.62 -0.06
N LEU A 67 -48.96 21.29 -1.21
CA LEU A 67 -47.83 21.18 -2.14
C LEU A 67 -46.54 21.82 -1.56
N ARG A 68 -46.17 21.43 -0.34
CA ARG A 68 -44.82 21.67 0.17
C ARG A 68 -43.92 20.60 -0.43
N PRO A 69 -42.85 20.95 -1.17
CA PRO A 69 -41.86 19.97 -1.57
C PRO A 69 -41.24 19.37 -0.32
N VAL A 70 -41.59 18.11 -0.02
CA VAL A 70 -40.79 17.32 0.91
C VAL A 70 -39.42 17.19 0.25
N PRO A 71 -38.31 17.60 0.90
CA PRO A 71 -36.99 17.30 0.38
C PRO A 71 -36.90 15.79 0.24
N ARG A 72 -36.85 15.30 -1.00
CA ARG A 72 -36.59 13.89 -1.22
C ARG A 72 -35.20 13.65 -0.68
N THR A 73 -35.11 12.99 0.46
CA THR A 73 -33.86 12.38 0.92
C THR A 73 -33.57 11.27 -0.07
N GLU A 74 -32.93 11.65 -1.17
CA GLU A 74 -32.47 10.76 -2.23
C GLU A 74 -31.21 10.07 -1.69
N THR A 75 -31.41 9.26 -0.65
CA THR A 75 -30.51 8.16 -0.33
C THR A 75 -30.50 7.30 -1.58
N ALA A 76 -29.48 7.50 -2.41
CA ALA A 76 -29.29 6.72 -3.62
C ALA A 76 -29.39 5.24 -3.23
N ALA A 77 -30.43 4.57 -3.75
CA ALA A 77 -30.60 3.16 -3.50
C ALA A 77 -29.38 2.45 -4.07
N ARG A 78 -28.64 1.76 -3.21
CA ARG A 78 -27.54 0.88 -3.61
C ARG A 78 -28.12 -0.07 -4.67
N PRO A 79 -27.53 -0.21 -5.87
CA PRO A 79 -27.99 -1.22 -6.81
C PRO A 79 -27.78 -2.58 -6.14
N GLU A 80 -28.86 -3.24 -5.69
CA GLU A 80 -28.81 -4.53 -4.99
C GLU A 80 -28.33 -5.68 -5.89
N VAL A 81 -28.15 -5.42 -7.18
CA VAL A 81 -27.74 -6.39 -8.19
C VAL A 81 -26.65 -5.75 -9.04
N ALA A 82 -25.49 -6.40 -9.10
CA ALA A 82 -24.36 -6.00 -9.94
C ALA A 82 -24.76 -5.85 -11.43
N SER A 83 -24.00 -5.09 -12.20
CA SER A 83 -24.24 -4.91 -13.64
C SER A 83 -24.10 -6.22 -14.45
N VAL A 84 -24.44 -6.17 -15.74
CA VAL A 84 -24.18 -7.29 -16.65
C VAL A 84 -22.67 -7.46 -16.82
N GLU A 85 -21.96 -6.34 -16.93
CA GLU A 85 -20.52 -6.21 -17.13
C GLU A 85 -19.74 -6.80 -15.95
N SER A 86 -20.09 -6.43 -14.71
CA SER A 86 -19.50 -6.99 -13.49
C SER A 86 -19.77 -8.50 -13.37
N ARG A 87 -20.99 -8.97 -13.65
CA ARG A 87 -21.29 -10.41 -13.68
C ARG A 87 -20.49 -11.18 -14.74
N LEU A 88 -20.26 -10.60 -15.92
CA LEU A 88 -19.45 -11.21 -16.97
C LEU A 88 -17.97 -11.28 -16.59
N LEU A 89 -17.45 -10.27 -15.90
CA LEU A 89 -16.09 -10.27 -15.34
C LEU A 89 -15.94 -11.32 -14.23
N ALA A 90 -16.89 -11.41 -13.29
CA ALA A 90 -16.88 -12.43 -12.24
C ALA A 90 -16.92 -13.86 -12.82
N ALA A 91 -17.73 -14.10 -13.85
CA ALA A 91 -17.75 -15.38 -14.56
C ALA A 91 -16.41 -15.67 -15.27
N TYR A 92 -15.81 -14.67 -15.92
CA TYR A 92 -14.52 -14.78 -16.60
C TYR A 92 -13.37 -15.11 -15.63
N TYR A 93 -13.28 -14.45 -14.47
CA TYR A 93 -12.25 -14.75 -13.47
C TYR A 93 -12.48 -16.09 -12.76
N ALA A 94 -13.74 -16.50 -12.54
CA ALA A 94 -14.05 -17.83 -12.02
C ALA A 94 -13.62 -18.96 -12.97
N GLU A 95 -13.81 -18.76 -14.29
CA GLU A 95 -13.32 -19.69 -15.32
C GLU A 95 -11.79 -19.70 -15.38
N ALA A 96 -11.14 -18.53 -15.30
CA ALA A 96 -9.67 -18.42 -15.24
C ALA A 96 -9.11 -19.20 -14.05
N GLN A 97 -9.55 -18.91 -12.82
CA GLN A 97 -9.09 -19.63 -11.62
C GLN A 97 -9.29 -21.15 -11.73
N THR A 98 -10.41 -21.59 -12.31
CA THR A 98 -10.70 -23.02 -12.50
C THR A 98 -9.73 -23.67 -13.50
N ARG A 99 -9.39 -22.96 -14.59
CA ARG A 99 -8.41 -23.42 -15.58
C ARG A 99 -7.00 -23.50 -14.97
N ASP A 100 -6.62 -22.48 -14.21
CA ASP A 100 -5.26 -22.35 -13.68
C ASP A 100 -5.02 -23.40 -12.58
N LEU A 101 -5.99 -23.60 -11.68
CA LEU A 101 -5.98 -24.71 -10.71
C LEU A 101 -5.94 -26.10 -11.40
N ALA A 102 -6.66 -26.27 -12.51
CA ALA A 102 -6.63 -27.53 -13.28
C ALA A 102 -5.29 -27.76 -14.01
N ALA A 103 -4.50 -26.70 -14.25
CA ALA A 103 -3.15 -26.75 -14.80
C ALA A 103 -2.07 -26.93 -13.72
N GLY A 104 -2.42 -26.94 -12.43
CA GLY A 104 -1.47 -27.03 -11.31
C GLY A 104 -0.86 -25.68 -10.89
N LEU A 105 -1.38 -24.57 -11.41
CA LEU A 105 -1.00 -23.21 -11.03
C LEU A 105 -1.72 -22.77 -9.75
N LEU A 106 -1.50 -21.51 -9.32
CA LEU A 106 -2.08 -20.92 -8.10
C LEU A 106 -1.75 -21.72 -6.82
N ARG A 107 -0.55 -22.29 -6.76
CA ARG A 107 0.01 -23.03 -5.62
C ARG A 107 0.06 -22.14 -4.37
N GLN A 108 -0.24 -22.74 -3.22
CA GLN A 108 -0.31 -22.07 -1.92
C GLN A 108 0.73 -22.61 -0.91
N ASP A 109 1.64 -23.47 -1.38
CA ASP A 109 2.67 -24.17 -0.57
C ASP A 109 3.95 -23.34 -0.36
N GLY A 110 4.10 -22.23 -1.08
CA GLY A 110 5.24 -21.32 -0.98
C GLY A 110 6.53 -21.83 -1.65
N GLY A 111 6.44 -22.84 -2.54
CA GLY A 111 7.59 -23.31 -3.33
C GLY A 111 8.69 -23.99 -2.51
N GLY A 112 8.34 -24.64 -1.39
CA GLY A 112 9.27 -25.35 -0.52
C GLY A 112 9.57 -26.81 -0.91
N ASP A 113 9.14 -27.25 -2.09
CA ASP A 113 9.35 -28.60 -2.61
C ASP A 113 10.59 -28.70 -3.50
N ALA A 114 11.07 -29.92 -3.72
CA ALA A 114 12.31 -30.17 -4.48
C ALA A 114 12.23 -29.72 -5.95
N GLU A 115 11.02 -29.67 -6.53
CA GLU A 115 10.83 -29.16 -7.90
C GLU A 115 10.98 -27.65 -7.98
N ALA A 116 10.82 -26.92 -6.87
CA ALA A 116 11.00 -25.48 -6.74
C ALA A 116 12.27 -25.10 -5.96
N ALA A 117 13.24 -26.02 -5.87
CA ALA A 117 14.55 -25.71 -5.34
C ALA A 117 15.23 -24.61 -6.18
N HIS A 118 15.86 -23.66 -5.51
CA HIS A 118 16.65 -22.57 -6.07
C HIS A 118 17.93 -22.42 -5.24
N ASP A 119 19.00 -21.89 -5.83
CA ASP A 119 20.25 -21.63 -5.13
C ASP A 119 20.48 -20.14 -4.82
N ARG A 120 21.63 -19.82 -4.20
CA ARG A 120 22.02 -18.44 -3.89
C ARG A 120 22.11 -17.59 -5.16
N ASP A 121 22.62 -18.14 -6.25
CA ASP A 121 22.87 -17.39 -7.46
C ASP A 121 21.54 -17.17 -8.21
N ASP A 122 20.56 -18.06 -8.09
CA ASP A 122 19.16 -17.82 -8.49
C ASP A 122 18.57 -16.64 -7.70
N LEU A 123 18.66 -16.66 -6.36
CA LEU A 123 18.15 -15.60 -5.50
C LEU A 123 18.74 -14.23 -5.86
N VAL A 124 20.06 -14.14 -6.10
CA VAL A 124 20.73 -12.91 -6.55
C VAL A 124 20.17 -12.46 -7.91
N ARG A 125 20.19 -13.33 -8.93
CA ARG A 125 19.69 -13.00 -10.29
C ARG A 125 18.23 -12.53 -10.28
N ASN A 126 17.39 -13.22 -9.51
CA ASN A 126 15.96 -12.95 -9.45
C ASN A 126 15.68 -11.66 -8.68
N PHE A 127 16.32 -11.44 -7.53
CA PHE A 127 16.23 -10.18 -6.79
C PHE A 127 16.61 -8.98 -7.65
N GLU A 128 17.75 -9.05 -8.35
CA GLU A 128 18.20 -7.97 -9.22
C GLU A 128 17.21 -7.69 -10.35
N ARG A 129 16.70 -8.74 -10.98
CA ARG A 129 15.71 -8.65 -12.04
C ARG A 129 14.38 -8.04 -11.56
N ILE A 130 13.96 -8.36 -10.34
CA ILE A 130 12.65 -7.95 -9.79
C ILE A 130 12.72 -6.55 -9.15
N ALA A 131 13.79 -6.21 -8.45
CA ALA A 131 13.91 -4.95 -7.70
C ALA A 131 14.40 -3.77 -8.55
N PHE A 132 15.33 -3.99 -9.50
CA PHE A 132 15.97 -2.90 -10.26
C PHE A 132 15.29 -2.59 -11.59
N TYR A 133 14.65 -3.56 -12.22
CA TYR A 133 13.88 -3.32 -13.44
C TYR A 133 12.46 -2.83 -13.10
N SER A 134 11.64 -2.55 -14.11
CA SER A 134 10.24 -2.17 -13.94
C SER A 134 9.47 -2.63 -15.16
N GLU A 135 8.37 -3.35 -14.93
CA GLU A 135 7.46 -3.82 -15.98
C GLU A 135 6.88 -2.61 -16.76
N HIS A 136 6.59 -1.53 -16.04
CA HIS A 136 5.89 -0.35 -16.52
C HIS A 136 6.71 0.95 -16.38
N ARG A 137 6.67 1.82 -17.39
CA ARG A 137 7.31 3.15 -17.34
C ARG A 137 6.56 4.11 -16.40
N PRO A 138 7.24 4.77 -15.44
CA PRO A 138 6.62 5.72 -14.52
C PRO A 138 5.76 6.78 -15.23
N GLY A 139 4.51 6.92 -14.79
CA GLY A 139 3.54 7.90 -15.30
C GLY A 139 2.98 7.63 -16.71
N ALA A 140 3.46 6.59 -17.41
CA ALA A 140 3.05 6.27 -18.78
C ALA A 140 1.75 5.46 -18.89
N GLY A 141 1.16 5.02 -17.76
CA GLY A 141 0.08 4.03 -17.74
C GLY A 141 0.65 2.63 -17.92
N LEU A 142 -0.07 1.76 -18.64
CA LEU A 142 0.35 0.38 -18.94
C LEU A 142 1.38 0.29 -20.08
N ALA A 143 2.28 1.26 -20.17
CA ALA A 143 3.30 1.25 -21.22
C ALA A 143 4.57 0.60 -20.68
N ALA A 144 5.02 -0.47 -21.34
CA ALA A 144 6.17 -1.26 -20.92
C ALA A 144 7.44 -0.43 -20.63
N GLY A 145 8.24 -0.95 -19.69
CA GLY A 145 9.59 -0.52 -19.33
C GLY A 145 10.52 -0.35 -20.53
N ASP A 146 11.64 0.37 -20.34
CA ASP A 146 12.69 0.50 -21.35
C ASP A 146 13.68 -0.68 -21.36
N GLY A 147 13.51 -1.63 -20.44
CA GLY A 147 14.36 -2.82 -20.30
C GLY A 147 15.72 -2.55 -19.63
N MET A 148 15.94 -1.33 -19.10
CA MET A 148 17.16 -0.95 -18.40
C MET A 148 17.01 -1.10 -16.88
N PRO A 149 18.10 -1.41 -16.15
CA PRO A 149 18.08 -1.35 -14.69
C PRO A 149 17.95 0.11 -14.22
N GLY A 150 16.97 0.37 -13.37
CA GLY A 150 16.84 1.61 -12.62
C GLY A 150 17.69 1.61 -11.35
N GLN A 151 17.30 2.45 -10.40
CA GLN A 151 17.85 2.46 -9.05
C GLN A 151 16.99 1.61 -8.11
N LEU A 152 17.57 1.21 -6.98
CA LEU A 152 16.84 0.59 -5.88
C LEU A 152 15.82 1.57 -5.30
N LEU A 153 14.52 1.24 -5.37
CA LEU A 153 13.45 1.99 -4.73
C LEU A 153 12.81 1.17 -3.60
N ARG A 154 12.65 1.78 -2.44
CA ARG A 154 11.93 1.21 -1.29
C ARG A 154 11.35 2.29 -0.38
N TRP A 155 10.57 1.88 0.60
CA TRP A 155 10.05 2.77 1.64
C TRP A 155 11.13 3.07 2.69
N GLN A 156 11.24 4.33 3.12
CA GLN A 156 11.98 4.69 4.34
C GLN A 156 11.04 4.95 5.52
N GLN A 157 9.86 5.51 5.27
CA GLN A 157 8.84 5.72 6.28
C GLN A 157 8.11 4.40 6.58
N PRO A 158 7.54 4.22 7.80
CA PRO A 158 6.64 3.12 8.09
C PRO A 158 5.51 3.00 7.06
N VAL A 159 5.23 1.79 6.62
CA VAL A 159 4.11 1.52 5.71
C VAL A 159 2.85 1.32 6.52
N ARG A 160 1.85 2.16 6.26
CA ARG A 160 0.53 2.15 6.87
C ARG A 160 -0.49 1.92 5.78
N MET A 161 -0.84 0.65 5.63
CA MET A 161 -1.81 0.19 4.65
C MET A 161 -3.21 0.65 5.05
N ARG A 162 -4.01 1.07 4.09
CA ARG A 162 -5.42 1.39 4.21
C ARG A 162 -6.16 0.65 3.11
N VAL A 163 -7.16 -0.14 3.47
CA VAL A 163 -8.08 -0.71 2.48
C VAL A 163 -9.32 0.16 2.35
N THR A 164 -9.68 0.52 1.11
CA THR A 164 -10.94 1.17 0.75
C THR A 164 -11.71 0.20 -0.15
N PHE A 165 -12.97 -0.05 0.17
CA PHE A 165 -13.84 -0.97 -0.59
C PHE A 165 -14.90 -0.18 -1.34
N GLY A 166 -15.10 -0.52 -2.61
CA GLY A 166 -16.17 0.07 -3.41
C GLY A 166 -17.57 -0.26 -2.90
N THR A 167 -18.55 0.54 -3.31
CA THR A 167 -19.97 0.33 -2.94
C THR A 167 -20.54 -1.03 -3.33
N SER A 168 -20.04 -1.67 -4.41
CA SER A 168 -20.50 -2.99 -4.87
C SER A 168 -20.10 -4.14 -3.95
N VAL A 169 -19.00 -4.00 -3.21
CA VAL A 169 -18.45 -5.08 -2.37
C VAL A 169 -19.33 -5.32 -1.14
N ASP A 170 -19.72 -6.57 -0.91
CA ASP A 170 -20.50 -6.99 0.27
C ASP A 170 -19.66 -7.02 1.56
N GLU A 171 -20.32 -7.01 2.72
CA GLU A 171 -19.61 -6.88 4.01
C GLU A 171 -18.86 -8.15 4.45
N ALA A 172 -19.24 -9.34 3.97
CA ALA A 172 -18.50 -10.57 4.27
C ALA A 172 -17.15 -10.57 3.53
N THR A 173 -17.19 -10.30 2.22
CA THR A 173 -15.99 -10.09 1.38
C THR A 173 -15.06 -9.03 1.99
N ARG A 174 -15.63 -7.92 2.50
CA ARG A 174 -14.87 -6.87 3.17
C ARG A 174 -14.21 -7.32 4.48
N ASP A 175 -14.88 -8.12 5.29
CA ASP A 175 -14.32 -8.65 6.54
C ASP A 175 -13.19 -9.67 6.28
N ASP A 176 -13.39 -10.56 5.31
CA ASP A 176 -12.40 -11.56 4.91
C ASP A 176 -11.14 -10.88 4.33
N ASP A 177 -11.29 -9.94 3.39
CA ASP A 177 -10.17 -9.18 2.83
C ASP A 177 -9.43 -8.36 3.91
N ARG A 178 -10.15 -7.77 4.88
CA ARG A 178 -9.53 -7.10 6.05
C ARG A 178 -8.75 -8.09 6.92
N ALA A 179 -9.22 -9.33 7.07
CA ALA A 179 -8.52 -10.37 7.82
C ALA A 179 -7.25 -10.83 7.09
N VAL A 180 -7.36 -11.12 5.79
CA VAL A 180 -6.25 -11.45 4.89
C VAL A 180 -5.18 -10.36 4.92
N LEU A 181 -5.53 -9.11 4.61
CA LEU A 181 -4.57 -7.99 4.56
C LEU A 181 -3.89 -7.74 5.90
N ARG A 182 -4.59 -7.93 7.03
CA ARG A 182 -4.00 -7.83 8.37
C ARG A 182 -3.06 -9.00 8.68
N GLY A 183 -3.37 -10.20 8.21
CA GLY A 183 -2.47 -11.35 8.26
C GLY A 183 -1.21 -11.09 7.45
N TYR A 184 -1.39 -10.68 6.20
CA TYR A 184 -0.33 -10.48 5.23
C TYR A 184 0.62 -9.34 5.61
N ALA A 185 0.09 -8.20 6.06
CA ALA A 185 0.92 -7.09 6.55
C ALA A 185 1.85 -7.48 7.71
N ARG A 186 1.48 -8.48 8.54
CA ARG A 186 2.36 -9.03 9.59
C ARG A 186 3.44 -9.95 9.03
N ARG A 187 3.14 -10.75 8.00
CA ARG A 187 4.12 -11.58 7.27
C ARG A 187 5.17 -10.68 6.60
N LEU A 188 4.72 -9.66 5.88
CA LEU A 188 5.59 -8.64 5.27
C LEU A 188 6.46 -7.91 6.31
N ALA A 189 5.88 -7.45 7.43
CA ALA A 189 6.64 -6.80 8.51
C ALA A 189 7.69 -7.72 9.14
N HIS A 190 7.46 -9.03 9.14
CA HIS A 190 8.42 -10.01 9.63
C HIS A 190 9.58 -10.20 8.65
N ALA A 191 9.29 -10.53 7.38
CA ALA A 191 10.30 -10.79 6.35
C ALA A 191 11.17 -9.55 6.05
N THR A 192 10.58 -8.35 6.01
CA THR A 192 11.34 -7.11 5.73
C THR A 192 12.05 -6.52 6.95
N GLY A 193 11.67 -6.92 8.17
CA GLY A 193 11.99 -6.17 9.40
C GLY A 193 11.44 -4.73 9.44
N HIS A 194 10.71 -4.29 8.41
CA HIS A 194 10.22 -2.92 8.27
C HIS A 194 8.88 -2.73 8.99
N SER A 195 8.59 -1.48 9.38
CA SER A 195 7.35 -1.17 10.10
C SER A 195 6.14 -1.13 9.15
N ILE A 196 5.63 -2.30 8.78
CA ILE A 196 4.45 -2.49 7.91
C ILE A 196 3.23 -2.84 8.77
N GLY A 197 2.04 -2.34 8.41
CA GLY A 197 0.80 -2.69 9.11
C GLY A 197 -0.46 -2.08 8.51
N LEU A 198 -1.60 -2.78 8.66
CA LEU A 198 -2.92 -2.27 8.29
C LEU A 198 -3.43 -1.27 9.34
N GLY A 199 -3.57 -0.01 8.94
CA GLY A 199 -4.04 1.09 9.79
C GLY A 199 -5.55 1.06 10.02
N THR A 200 -5.97 1.56 11.18
CA THR A 200 -7.39 1.70 11.58
C THR A 200 -7.92 3.13 11.45
N GLY A 201 -7.11 4.07 10.94
CA GLY A 201 -7.43 5.49 10.83
C GLY A 201 -7.20 6.06 9.42
N PRO A 202 -7.37 7.37 9.23
CA PRO A 202 -7.29 8.00 7.90
C PRO A 202 -5.85 8.16 7.36
N GLY A 203 -4.82 8.18 8.23
CA GLY A 203 -3.42 8.43 7.85
C GLY A 203 -2.68 7.21 7.31
N GLY A 204 -3.17 6.64 6.20
CA GLY A 204 -2.44 5.63 5.41
C GLY A 204 -1.51 6.27 4.38
N ASN A 205 -0.47 5.54 3.96
CA ASN A 205 0.39 5.88 2.81
C ASN A 205 0.45 4.74 1.77
N PHE A 206 -0.05 3.56 2.07
CA PHE A 206 -0.28 2.50 1.08
C PHE A 206 -1.77 2.25 0.99
N HIS A 207 -2.38 2.45 -0.18
CA HIS A 207 -3.81 2.30 -0.38
C HIS A 207 -4.10 1.03 -1.17
N VAL A 208 -5.00 0.19 -0.67
CA VAL A 208 -5.51 -1.00 -1.36
C VAL A 208 -6.96 -0.71 -1.68
N LEU A 209 -7.28 -0.53 -2.95
CA LEU A 209 -8.62 -0.28 -3.44
C LEU A 209 -9.21 -1.60 -3.93
N VAL A 210 -10.20 -2.13 -3.22
CA VAL A 210 -10.94 -3.33 -3.65
C VAL A 210 -12.26 -2.86 -4.24
N MET A 211 -12.32 -2.77 -5.56
CA MET A 211 -13.37 -2.05 -6.28
C MET A 211 -13.76 -2.81 -7.54
N GLY A 212 -15.06 -2.95 -7.78
CA GLY A 212 -15.58 -3.64 -8.97
C GLY A 212 -15.68 -2.74 -10.19
N GLU A 213 -16.15 -3.32 -11.30
CA GLU A 213 -16.52 -2.61 -12.51
C GLU A 213 -17.59 -1.53 -12.24
N ASP A 214 -18.53 -1.83 -11.33
CA ASP A 214 -19.60 -0.92 -10.91
C ASP A 214 -19.09 0.25 -10.04
N ASP A 215 -17.89 0.15 -9.47
CA ASP A 215 -17.26 1.17 -8.62
C ASP A 215 -16.23 2.03 -9.39
N ARG A 216 -16.14 1.90 -10.73
CA ARG A 216 -15.07 2.51 -11.54
C ARG A 216 -14.91 4.03 -11.35
N GLU A 217 -16.01 4.78 -11.26
CA GLU A 217 -15.95 6.23 -11.00
C GLU A 217 -15.60 6.56 -9.53
N GLU A 218 -15.93 5.70 -8.57
CA GLU A 218 -15.48 5.81 -7.17
C GLU A 218 -13.96 5.61 -7.07
N ALA A 219 -13.42 4.60 -7.75
CA ALA A 219 -11.98 4.35 -7.84
C ALA A 219 -11.20 5.53 -8.43
N ILE A 220 -11.73 6.14 -9.50
CA ILE A 220 -11.15 7.32 -10.12
C ILE A 220 -11.24 8.55 -9.19
N ALA A 221 -12.32 8.69 -8.43
CA ALA A 221 -12.49 9.79 -7.47
C ALA A 221 -11.52 9.67 -6.28
N GLU A 222 -11.41 8.48 -5.66
CA GLU A 222 -10.47 8.19 -4.57
C GLU A 222 -9.03 8.41 -5.04
N LEU A 223 -8.62 7.84 -6.18
CA LEU A 223 -7.24 8.02 -6.67
C LEU A 223 -6.92 9.48 -6.99
N ARG A 224 -7.88 10.28 -7.48
CA ARG A 224 -7.68 11.73 -7.70
C ARG A 224 -7.53 12.51 -6.39
N SER A 225 -8.14 12.03 -5.30
CA SER A 225 -7.97 12.59 -3.95
C SER A 225 -6.57 12.29 -3.41
N LEU A 226 -6.08 11.07 -3.62
CA LEU A 226 -4.75 10.61 -3.19
C LEU A 226 -3.62 11.21 -4.04
N VAL A 227 -3.83 11.33 -5.36
CA VAL A 227 -2.82 11.77 -6.33
C VAL A 227 -3.39 12.92 -7.19
N PRO A 228 -3.38 14.18 -6.70
CA PRO A 228 -3.94 15.32 -7.44
C PRO A 228 -3.32 15.53 -8.83
N ASN A 229 -2.02 15.21 -8.97
CA ASN A 229 -1.23 15.39 -10.19
C ASN A 229 -1.14 14.13 -11.07
N LEU A 230 -2.10 13.20 -10.96
CA LEU A 230 -2.11 11.96 -11.75
C LEU A 230 -2.00 12.24 -13.26
N SER A 231 -1.30 11.37 -14.01
CA SER A 231 -1.14 11.56 -15.45
C SER A 231 -2.45 11.31 -16.22
N ALA A 232 -2.58 11.90 -17.41
CA ALA A 232 -3.73 11.63 -18.27
C ALA A 232 -3.76 10.18 -18.79
N SER A 233 -2.58 9.58 -19.01
CA SER A 233 -2.47 8.17 -19.43
C SER A 233 -2.98 7.24 -18.35
N THR A 234 -2.51 7.40 -17.10
CA THR A 234 -2.96 6.60 -15.95
C THR A 234 -4.45 6.77 -15.69
N ARG A 235 -5.01 7.98 -15.80
CA ARG A 235 -6.47 8.19 -15.74
C ARG A 235 -7.23 7.44 -16.84
N ASN A 236 -6.67 7.38 -18.05
CA ASN A 236 -7.33 6.67 -19.16
C ASN A 236 -7.27 5.15 -18.95
N THR A 237 -6.10 4.62 -18.57
CA THR A 237 -5.90 3.23 -18.14
C THR A 237 -6.99 2.77 -17.16
N LEU A 238 -7.25 3.57 -16.12
CA LEU A 238 -8.22 3.21 -15.08
C LEU A 238 -9.70 3.32 -15.52
N ARG A 239 -9.98 4.06 -16.60
CA ARG A 239 -11.32 4.12 -17.22
C ARG A 239 -11.55 2.98 -18.20
N THR A 240 -10.51 2.56 -18.91
CA THR A 240 -10.58 1.53 -19.94
C THR A 240 -9.78 0.31 -19.52
N LEU A 241 -9.80 -0.02 -18.22
CA LEU A 241 -8.95 -1.08 -17.67
C LEU A 241 -9.33 -2.42 -18.33
N PRO A 242 -8.42 -3.09 -19.05
CA PRO A 242 -8.70 -4.36 -19.69
C PRO A 242 -9.13 -5.44 -18.69
N ARG A 243 -9.84 -6.46 -19.17
CA ARG A 243 -10.32 -7.58 -18.32
C ARG A 243 -9.22 -8.56 -17.95
N ASP A 244 -8.20 -8.65 -18.78
CA ASP A 244 -6.97 -9.41 -18.60
C ASP A 244 -6.02 -8.79 -17.56
N ILE A 245 -6.36 -7.62 -17.02
CA ILE A 245 -5.68 -6.99 -15.89
C ILE A 245 -6.57 -7.10 -14.64
N PRO A 246 -6.30 -8.10 -13.75
CA PRO A 246 -7.09 -8.36 -12.55
C PRO A 246 -6.80 -7.34 -11.42
N CYS A 247 -5.57 -6.84 -11.39
CA CYS A 247 -5.07 -5.88 -10.42
C CYS A 247 -3.97 -4.99 -11.06
N LEU A 248 -3.61 -3.89 -10.40
CA LEU A 248 -2.42 -3.08 -10.71
C LEU A 248 -1.94 -2.26 -9.49
N VAL A 249 -0.64 -2.06 -9.34
CA VAL A 249 -0.05 -1.12 -8.37
C VAL A 249 0.60 0.10 -9.03
N MET A 250 0.46 1.25 -8.37
CA MET A 250 1.13 2.49 -8.73
C MET A 250 1.89 3.00 -7.52
N GLY A 251 3.22 2.98 -7.60
CA GLY A 251 4.11 3.60 -6.62
C GLY A 251 4.48 5.03 -7.00
N PHE A 252 4.42 5.95 -6.03
CA PHE A 252 4.72 7.37 -6.20
C PHE A 252 5.90 7.76 -5.30
N ALA A 253 6.96 8.24 -5.93
CA ALA A 253 8.18 8.64 -5.24
C ALA A 253 8.01 9.98 -4.49
N ALA A 254 8.84 10.16 -3.46
CA ALA A 254 8.83 11.29 -2.57
C ALA A 254 9.20 12.61 -3.26
N ALA A 255 8.59 13.70 -2.82
CA ALA A 255 8.87 15.03 -3.37
C ALA A 255 10.33 15.44 -3.08
N GLY A 256 11.16 15.47 -4.13
CA GLY A 256 12.59 15.77 -4.02
C GLY A 256 13.49 14.57 -3.70
N ASN A 257 12.94 13.37 -3.55
CA ASN A 257 13.72 12.13 -3.46
C ASN A 257 13.08 11.02 -4.34
N PRO A 258 13.50 10.90 -5.62
CA PRO A 258 12.91 9.94 -6.55
C PRO A 258 13.21 8.47 -6.20
N ALA A 259 14.13 8.22 -5.27
CA ALA A 259 14.52 6.88 -4.85
C ALA A 259 13.68 6.28 -3.72
N THR A 260 12.78 7.04 -3.10
CA THR A 260 11.98 6.58 -1.96
C THR A 260 10.50 6.75 -2.22
N TYR A 261 9.69 5.77 -1.81
CA TYR A 261 8.23 5.90 -1.86
C TYR A 261 7.68 6.77 -0.72
N ASP A 262 6.72 7.63 -1.08
CA ASP A 262 5.85 8.36 -0.13
C ASP A 262 4.39 7.85 -0.18
N LEU A 263 3.95 7.30 -1.32
CA LEU A 263 2.58 6.85 -1.55
C LEU A 263 2.59 5.65 -2.51
N ALA A 264 1.74 4.64 -2.25
CA ALA A 264 1.38 3.63 -3.26
C ALA A 264 -0.13 3.40 -3.27
N VAL A 265 -0.66 3.04 -4.44
CA VAL A 265 -2.06 2.64 -4.62
C VAL A 265 -2.12 1.36 -5.45
N ALA A 266 -2.54 0.28 -4.81
CA ALA A 266 -2.93 -0.97 -5.47
C ALA A 266 -4.45 -0.94 -5.72
N LEU A 267 -4.87 -1.30 -6.93
CA LEU A 267 -6.27 -1.53 -7.30
C LEU A 267 -6.44 -3.03 -7.58
N VAL A 268 -7.42 -3.65 -6.93
CA VAL A 268 -7.75 -5.07 -7.08
C VAL A 268 -9.23 -5.18 -7.40
N ARG A 269 -9.57 -5.89 -8.48
CA ARG A 269 -10.97 -6.05 -8.90
C ARG A 269 -11.77 -6.87 -7.89
N ALA A 270 -12.95 -6.37 -7.52
CA ALA A 270 -13.86 -7.06 -6.61
C ALA A 270 -14.43 -8.36 -7.22
N GLU A 271 -14.51 -8.46 -8.55
CA GLU A 271 -14.98 -9.64 -9.27
C GLU A 271 -14.05 -10.86 -9.18
N LEU A 272 -12.84 -10.72 -8.64
CA LEU A 272 -11.90 -11.83 -8.49
C LEU A 272 -12.42 -12.84 -7.45
N PRO A 273 -12.41 -14.16 -7.75
CA PRO A 273 -12.62 -15.19 -6.73
C PRO A 273 -11.54 -15.12 -5.65
N GLU A 274 -11.83 -15.65 -4.45
CA GLU A 274 -11.03 -15.44 -3.24
C GLU A 274 -9.52 -15.69 -3.43
N LEU A 275 -9.13 -16.79 -4.08
CA LEU A 275 -7.72 -17.15 -4.23
C LEU A 275 -6.99 -16.22 -5.22
N MET A 276 -7.58 -15.90 -6.37
CA MET A 276 -7.01 -14.88 -7.28
C MET A 276 -6.95 -13.50 -6.63
N ARG A 277 -7.96 -13.11 -5.83
CA ARG A 277 -7.96 -11.83 -5.10
C ARG A 277 -6.85 -11.78 -4.06
N ARG A 278 -6.61 -12.91 -3.38
CA ARG A 278 -5.46 -13.09 -2.48
C ARG A 278 -4.12 -13.04 -3.23
N ALA A 279 -4.01 -13.64 -4.42
CA ALA A 279 -2.80 -13.54 -5.25
C ALA A 279 -2.49 -12.09 -5.62
N CYS A 280 -3.48 -11.34 -6.11
CA CYS A 280 -3.37 -9.90 -6.33
C CYS A 280 -2.94 -9.12 -5.07
N PHE A 281 -3.47 -9.44 -3.88
CA PHE A 281 -2.94 -8.81 -2.66
C PHE A 281 -1.47 -9.15 -2.42
N HIS A 282 -1.08 -10.41 -2.64
CA HIS A 282 0.30 -10.85 -2.44
C HIS A 282 1.29 -10.11 -3.34
N GLU A 283 1.02 -10.12 -4.65
CA GLU A 283 1.84 -9.51 -5.69
C GLU A 283 1.89 -7.98 -5.55
N GLU A 284 0.75 -7.30 -5.66
CA GLU A 284 0.67 -5.84 -5.77
C GLU A 284 1.23 -5.11 -4.54
N ILE A 285 1.08 -5.69 -3.35
CA ILE A 285 1.62 -5.09 -2.14
C ILE A 285 3.14 -5.28 -2.08
N ALA A 286 3.68 -6.44 -2.51
CA ALA A 286 5.11 -6.67 -2.53
C ALA A 286 5.81 -5.90 -3.68
N GLN A 287 5.19 -5.81 -4.86
CA GLN A 287 5.62 -4.90 -5.92
C GLN A 287 5.62 -3.44 -5.43
N GLY A 288 4.54 -3.01 -4.77
CA GLY A 288 4.42 -1.68 -4.15
C GLY A 288 5.38 -1.40 -2.99
N LEU A 289 6.05 -2.42 -2.44
CA LEU A 289 7.14 -2.26 -1.47
C LEU A 289 8.51 -2.02 -2.15
N GLY A 290 8.66 -2.39 -3.43
CA GLY A 290 9.86 -2.17 -4.25
C GLY A 290 10.20 -3.28 -5.26
N LEU A 291 9.52 -4.43 -5.23
CA LEU A 291 9.74 -5.58 -6.13
C LEU A 291 8.97 -5.43 -7.46
N ARG A 292 9.22 -4.35 -8.21
CA ARG A 292 8.33 -3.78 -9.27
C ARG A 292 8.34 -4.48 -10.64
N ASN A 293 8.84 -5.69 -10.78
CA ASN A 293 9.03 -6.30 -12.10
C ASN A 293 8.95 -7.81 -12.05
N ASP A 294 8.26 -8.39 -13.03
CA ASP A 294 8.11 -9.84 -13.16
C ASP A 294 9.10 -10.44 -14.17
N SER A 295 9.36 -11.75 -14.01
CA SER A 295 10.38 -12.46 -14.76
C SER A 295 10.12 -13.97 -14.76
N ARG A 296 9.92 -14.56 -15.93
CA ARG A 296 9.78 -16.02 -16.12
C ARG A 296 10.94 -16.88 -15.62
N ALA A 297 12.09 -16.27 -15.30
CA ALA A 297 13.21 -16.95 -14.68
C ALA A 297 13.12 -17.01 -13.14
N ALA A 298 12.25 -16.20 -12.53
CA ALA A 298 12.12 -16.07 -11.08
C ALA A 298 11.31 -17.20 -10.46
N ARG A 299 11.72 -18.46 -10.64
CA ARG A 299 11.02 -19.61 -10.06
C ARG A 299 11.77 -20.12 -8.83
N PRO A 300 11.11 -20.42 -7.69
CA PRO A 300 9.72 -20.08 -7.34
C PRO A 300 9.56 -18.61 -6.90
N SER A 301 8.56 -17.93 -7.44
CA SER A 301 8.16 -16.57 -7.03
C SER A 301 6.71 -16.35 -7.45
N ILE A 302 6.01 -15.43 -6.78
CA ILE A 302 4.80 -14.83 -7.35
C ILE A 302 5.11 -13.95 -8.58
N PHE A 303 6.32 -13.39 -8.68
CA PHE A 303 6.77 -12.52 -9.78
C PHE A 303 7.24 -13.31 -11.01
N ASN A 304 6.78 -14.56 -11.21
CA ASN A 304 7.28 -15.44 -12.24
C ASN A 304 6.54 -15.38 -13.60
N ASP A 305 5.56 -14.47 -13.75
CA ASP A 305 4.82 -14.21 -15.02
C ASP A 305 4.09 -15.45 -15.61
N ASP A 306 3.87 -16.51 -14.82
CA ASP A 306 3.08 -17.69 -15.23
C ASP A 306 1.94 -18.07 -14.25
N GLY A 307 1.90 -17.45 -13.06
CA GLY A 307 0.85 -17.68 -12.07
C GLY A 307 0.98 -18.99 -11.29
N GLU A 308 2.14 -19.67 -11.34
CA GLU A 308 2.37 -20.92 -10.61
C GLU A 308 2.09 -20.76 -9.11
N PHE A 309 2.46 -19.63 -8.49
CA PHE A 309 2.26 -19.37 -7.06
C PHE A 309 1.22 -18.28 -6.81
N ALA A 310 0.20 -18.58 -6.01
CA ALA A 310 -0.83 -17.62 -5.60
C ALA A 310 -0.49 -16.85 -4.31
N LEU A 311 0.58 -17.21 -3.60
CA LEU A 311 0.98 -16.63 -2.32
C LEU A 311 2.51 -16.56 -2.23
N LEU A 312 3.04 -15.60 -1.46
CA LEU A 312 4.50 -15.42 -1.23
C LEU A 312 5.19 -16.77 -1.00
N THR A 313 6.22 -17.02 -1.81
CA THR A 313 7.16 -18.13 -1.67
C THR A 313 8.24 -17.81 -0.63
N ALA A 314 9.05 -18.81 -0.26
CA ALA A 314 10.24 -18.57 0.56
C ALA A 314 11.26 -17.65 -0.14
N GLN A 315 11.39 -17.74 -1.47
CA GLN A 315 12.28 -16.86 -2.24
C GLN A 315 11.79 -15.41 -2.21
N ASP A 316 10.46 -15.19 -2.30
CA ASP A 316 9.88 -13.85 -2.23
C ASP A 316 10.13 -13.18 -0.87
N GLU A 317 10.07 -13.96 0.22
CA GLU A 317 10.41 -13.46 1.55
C GLU A 317 11.90 -13.11 1.68
N MET A 318 12.80 -13.92 1.10
CA MET A 318 14.23 -13.58 1.04
C MET A 318 14.50 -12.34 0.16
N MET A 319 13.81 -12.18 -0.96
CA MET A 319 13.90 -10.97 -1.80
C MET A 319 13.40 -9.72 -1.06
N LEU A 320 12.34 -9.84 -0.25
CA LEU A 320 11.87 -8.78 0.63
C LEU A 320 12.84 -8.46 1.77
N GLU A 321 13.52 -9.48 2.33
CA GLU A 321 14.57 -9.30 3.34
C GLU A 321 15.79 -8.55 2.76
N ILE A 322 16.29 -8.99 1.59
CA ILE A 322 17.35 -8.29 0.84
C ILE A 322 16.92 -6.84 0.56
N LEU A 323 15.71 -6.63 0.03
CA LEU A 323 15.19 -5.29 -0.30
C LEU A 323 15.23 -4.33 0.89
N TYR A 324 15.01 -4.82 2.12
CA TYR A 324 14.96 -3.99 3.33
C TYR A 324 16.22 -4.03 4.21
N ASP A 325 17.23 -4.84 3.86
CA ASP A 325 18.53 -4.86 4.55
C ASP A 325 19.14 -3.46 4.68
N SER A 326 19.73 -3.17 5.86
CA SER A 326 20.29 -1.86 6.19
C SER A 326 21.50 -1.43 5.33
N ARG A 327 22.22 -2.39 4.73
CA ARG A 327 23.38 -2.17 3.85
C ARG A 327 22.95 -1.57 2.52
N LEU A 328 21.80 -2.01 1.98
CA LEU A 328 21.21 -1.44 0.79
C LEU A 328 20.55 -0.08 1.09
N ARG A 329 20.82 0.91 0.24
CA ARG A 329 20.32 2.28 0.39
C ARG A 329 19.47 2.65 -0.83
N PRO A 330 18.31 3.30 -0.64
CA PRO A 330 17.52 3.80 -1.77
C PRO A 330 18.38 4.69 -2.67
N GLY A 331 18.29 4.49 -3.98
CA GLY A 331 19.01 5.26 -4.99
C GLY A 331 20.33 4.63 -5.45
N MET A 332 20.78 3.53 -4.84
CA MET A 332 21.88 2.71 -5.36
C MET A 332 21.57 2.25 -6.79
N SER A 333 22.59 2.26 -7.66
CA SER A 333 22.53 1.52 -8.93
C SER A 333 22.62 0.01 -8.70
N LEU A 334 22.32 -0.78 -9.73
CA LEU A 334 22.54 -2.22 -9.71
C LEU A 334 24.01 -2.55 -9.44
N ASP A 335 24.95 -1.92 -10.14
CA ASP A 335 26.40 -2.13 -9.96
C ASP A 335 26.89 -1.82 -8.53
N GLU A 336 26.31 -0.82 -7.86
CA GLU A 336 26.64 -0.46 -6.47
C GLU A 336 26.06 -1.46 -5.46
N ALA A 337 24.90 -2.06 -5.78
CA ALA A 337 24.17 -2.95 -4.90
C ALA A 337 24.60 -4.42 -5.05
N HIS A 338 24.96 -4.87 -6.25
CA HIS A 338 25.33 -6.26 -6.57
C HIS A 338 26.25 -6.94 -5.53
N PRO A 339 27.44 -6.42 -5.19
CA PRO A 339 28.32 -7.07 -4.20
C PRO A 339 27.75 -7.08 -2.78
N ILE A 340 26.78 -6.23 -2.47
CA ILE A 340 26.05 -6.24 -1.19
C ILE A 340 24.95 -7.30 -1.23
N ILE A 341 24.24 -7.42 -2.36
CA ILE A 341 23.20 -8.44 -2.60
C ILE A 341 23.80 -9.84 -2.51
N GLU A 342 24.95 -10.09 -3.14
CA GLU A 342 25.68 -11.36 -3.03
C GLU A 342 26.02 -11.71 -1.57
N GLN A 343 26.47 -10.72 -0.78
CA GLN A 343 26.77 -10.93 0.64
C GLN A 343 25.52 -11.28 1.44
N ILE A 344 24.41 -10.55 1.25
CA ILE A 344 23.14 -10.83 1.95
C ILE A 344 22.63 -12.23 1.55
N ALA A 345 22.63 -12.56 0.27
CA ALA A 345 22.17 -13.85 -0.23
C ALA A 345 23.00 -15.02 0.32
N ALA A 346 24.32 -14.85 0.49
CA ALA A 346 25.18 -15.85 1.14
C ALA A 346 24.92 -16.01 2.66
N GLU A 347 24.41 -14.97 3.33
CA GLU A 347 24.00 -15.02 4.74
C GLU A 347 22.61 -15.67 4.92
N LEU A 348 21.69 -15.46 3.97
CA LEU A 348 20.35 -16.08 3.96
C LEU A 348 20.38 -17.54 3.51
N MET A 349 21.23 -17.86 2.53
CA MET A 349 21.41 -19.20 1.97
C MET A 349 22.85 -19.68 2.19
N PRO A 350 23.24 -19.98 3.45
CA PRO A 350 24.58 -20.50 3.74
C PRO A 350 24.77 -21.86 3.05
N GLU A 351 25.88 -22.01 2.35
CA GLU A 351 26.26 -23.30 1.78
C GLU A 351 26.38 -24.34 2.91
N VAL A 352 25.68 -25.46 2.76
CA VAL A 352 25.80 -26.60 3.69
C VAL A 352 27.17 -27.22 3.46
N THR A 353 28.19 -26.66 4.11
CA THR A 353 29.51 -27.29 4.19
C THR A 353 29.34 -28.62 4.92
N ALA A 354 29.41 -29.71 4.16
CA ALA A 354 29.45 -31.05 4.74
C ALA A 354 30.72 -31.14 5.60
N ASP A 355 30.53 -31.09 6.91
CA ASP A 355 31.61 -31.07 7.89
C ASP A 355 32.44 -32.35 7.73
N ALA A 356 33.64 -32.22 7.16
CA ALA A 356 34.60 -33.31 6.95
C ALA A 356 35.28 -33.71 8.28
N SER A 357 34.48 -33.83 9.34
CA SER A 357 34.88 -34.12 10.72
C SER A 357 33.93 -35.10 11.41
N THR A 358 33.33 -36.03 10.65
CA THR A 358 32.83 -37.30 11.22
C THR A 358 32.90 -38.44 10.20
N LEU A 359 34.07 -39.06 10.04
CA LEU A 359 34.27 -40.48 9.67
C LEU A 359 35.73 -40.90 9.92
#